data_AF-A0A9P6QSD1-F1
#
_entry.id   AF-A0A9P6QSD1-F1
#
_cell.length_a   1.000
_cell.length_b   1.000
_cell.length_c   1.000
_cell.angle_alpha   90.00
_cell.angle_beta   90.00
_cell.angle_gamma   90.00
#
_symmetry.space_group_name_H-M   'P 1'
#
loop_
_entity.id
_entity.type
_entity.pdbx_description
1 polymer ?
#
loop_
_entity_poly.entity_id
_entity_poly.type
_entity_poly.pdbx_seq_one_letter_code
_entity_poly.pdbx_strand_id
1 'polypeptide(L)' 'MTFATPTNLVPAQDAAALSANSEVPQVASFNVKAGLAQMLKGGVIMDVINVEQALIAEAAGACAVMALERVPADIRKN' A
#
# COMPACT_ATOMS: atom_id res chain seq x y z
N MET A 1 22.28 -0.77 -15.58
CA MET A 1 21.70 0.47 -15.01
C MET A 1 21.14 0.12 -13.64
N THR A 2 21.94 0.33 -12.59
CA THR A 2 21.59 -0.03 -11.20
C THR A 2 20.76 1.10 -10.59
N PHE A 3 19.52 0.81 -10.23
CA PHE A 3 18.65 1.78 -9.57
C PHE A 3 19.03 1.82 -8.08
N ALA A 4 19.85 2.79 -7.69
CA ALA A 4 20.20 3.00 -6.29
C ALA A 4 18.95 3.40 -5.51
N THR A 5 18.56 2.58 -4.53
CA THR A 5 17.47 2.91 -3.60
C THR A 5 17.85 4.14 -2.78
N PRO A 6 17.03 5.19 -2.72
CA PRO A 6 17.36 6.41 -1.98
C PRO A 6 17.52 6.11 -0.48
N THR A 7 18.53 6.74 0.13
CA THR A 7 18.92 6.62 1.54
C THR A 7 17.84 6.97 2.56
N ASN A 8 16.71 7.54 2.11
CA ASN A 8 15.52 7.79 2.93
C ASN A 8 14.67 6.53 3.23
N LEU A 9 15.05 5.36 2.70
CA LEU A 9 14.35 4.09 2.91
C LEU A 9 15.03 3.14 3.90
N VAL A 10 16.19 3.51 4.45
CA VAL A 10 16.81 2.74 5.54
C VAL A 10 16.34 3.35 6.86
N PRO A 11 15.59 2.61 7.71
CA PRO A 11 15.30 3.07 9.05
C PRO A 11 16.63 3.22 9.79
N ALA A 12 16.84 4.37 10.42
CA ALA A 12 17.83 4.50 11.48
C ALA A 12 17.58 3.34 12.45
N GLN A 13 18.52 2.40 12.46
CA GLN A 13 18.56 1.28 13.39
C GLN A 13 18.56 1.89 14.80
N ASP A 14 17.87 1.25 15.74
CA ASP A 14 17.80 1.58 17.18
C ASP A 14 16.65 2.47 17.67
N ALA A 15 15.53 1.81 17.98
CA ALA A 15 14.77 2.10 19.19
C ALA A 15 14.32 0.77 19.82
N ALA A 16 15.26 0.10 20.48
CA ALA A 16 14.97 -0.99 21.41
C ALA A 16 14.32 -0.41 22.68
N ALA A 17 13.13 -0.90 23.06
CA ALA A 17 12.75 -1.29 24.43
C ALA A 17 11.22 -1.42 24.62
N LEU A 18 10.83 -2.56 25.22
CA LEU A 18 9.83 -2.72 26.30
C LEU A 18 8.54 -3.55 26.01
N SER A 19 8.31 -4.48 26.97
CA SER A 19 7.07 -5.16 27.40
C SER A 19 6.62 -6.40 26.60
N ALA A 20 6.70 -7.62 27.14
CA ALA A 20 5.96 -8.19 28.28
C ALA A 20 4.43 -8.09 28.10
N ASN A 21 3.83 -9.22 27.65
CA ASN A 21 2.42 -9.51 27.36
C ASN A 21 1.64 -8.47 26.55
N SER A 22 1.65 -8.58 25.22
CA SER A 22 0.77 -7.78 24.35
C SER A 22 0.56 -8.49 23.00
N GLU A 23 -0.70 -8.74 22.62
CA GLU A 23 -1.13 -9.20 21.30
C GLU A 23 -1.00 -8.07 20.25
N VAL A 24 0.19 -7.48 20.15
CA VAL A 24 0.52 -6.50 19.13
C VAL A 24 1.27 -7.26 18.05
N PRO A 25 0.75 -7.36 16.81
CA PRO A 25 1.46 -8.05 15.74
C PRO A 25 2.82 -7.38 15.54
N GLN A 26 3.88 -8.13 15.79
CA GLN A 26 5.27 -7.74 15.51
C GLN A 26 5.31 -7.01 14.17
N VAL A 27 5.72 -5.74 14.19
CA VAL A 27 5.77 -4.87 13.03
C VAL A 27 6.51 -5.63 11.93
N ALA A 28 5.78 -6.05 10.89
CA ALA A 28 6.39 -6.78 9.77
C ALA A 28 7.62 -5.99 9.31
N SER A 29 8.77 -6.67 9.28
CA SER A 29 10.05 -6.06 8.97
C SER A 29 9.96 -5.29 7.66
N PHE A 30 10.65 -4.16 7.56
CA PHE A 30 10.54 -3.24 6.41
C PHE A 30 10.69 -3.98 5.06
N ASN A 31 11.58 -4.96 5.00
CA ASN A 31 11.81 -5.81 3.83
C ASN A 31 10.56 -6.56 3.37
N VAL A 32 9.71 -7.00 4.30
CA VAL A 32 8.45 -7.70 3.97
C VAL A 32 7.43 -6.72 3.38
N LYS A 33 7.30 -5.52 3.97
CA LYS A 33 6.39 -4.47 3.44
C LYS A 33 6.82 -3.98 2.06
N ALA A 34 8.13 -3.79 1.86
CA ALA A 34 8.69 -3.44 0.56
C ALA A 34 8.48 -4.56 -0.47
N GLY A 35 8.65 -5.83 -0.07
CA GLY A 35 8.38 -6.99 -0.92
C GLY A 35 6.92 -7.06 -1.39
N LEU A 36 5.96 -6.82 -0.49
CA LEU A 36 4.53 -6.76 -0.84
C LEU A 36 4.22 -5.66 -1.85
N ALA A 37 4.80 -4.47 -1.68
CA ALA A 37 4.64 -3.38 -2.65
C ALA A 37 5.28 -3.70 -4.01
N GLN A 38 6.39 -4.43 -4.01
CA GLN A 38 7.07 -4.87 -5.23
C GLN A 38 6.21 -5.84 -6.07
N MET A 39 5.34 -6.63 -5.44
CA MET A 39 4.44 -7.57 -6.13
C MET A 39 3.39 -6.85 -6.99
N LEU A 40 3.04 -5.61 -6.67
CA LEU A 40 2.08 -4.79 -7.43
C LEU A 40 2.73 -4.05 -8.61
N LYS A 41 4.03 -4.27 -8.86
CA LYS A 41 4.77 -3.56 -9.91
C LYS A 41 4.23 -3.92 -11.30
N GLY A 42 3.87 -2.88 -12.06
CA GLY A 42 3.32 -3.04 -13.41
C GLY A 42 1.81 -3.32 -13.45
N GLY A 43 1.15 -3.42 -12.28
CA GLY A 43 -0.30 -3.47 -12.17
C GLY A 43 -0.92 -2.07 -12.14
N VAL A 44 -2.25 -2.02 -12.34
CA VAL A 44 -3.06 -0.82 -12.16
C VAL A 44 -3.84 -0.94 -10.85
N ILE A 45 -3.90 0.15 -10.08
CA ILE A 45 -4.74 0.30 -8.89
C ILE A 45 -5.88 1.26 -9.25
N MET A 46 -7.13 0.83 -9.12
CA MET A 46 -8.31 1.63 -9.50
C MET A 46 -9.07 2.17 -8.30
N ASP A 47 -9.48 3.44 -8.36
CA ASP A 47 -10.37 4.06 -7.38
C ASP A 47 -11.80 3.52 -7.52
N VAL A 48 -12.40 3.10 -6.41
CA VAL A 48 -13.76 2.55 -6.38
C VAL A 48 -14.54 3.12 -5.19
N ILE A 49 -15.83 3.39 -5.40
CA ILE A 49 -16.73 3.87 -4.33
C ILE A 49 -17.79 2.82 -3.94
N ASN A 50 -18.08 1.86 -4.84
CA ASN A 50 -19.15 0.89 -4.71
C ASN A 50 -18.65 -0.53 -5.02
N VAL A 51 -19.34 -1.56 -4.51
CA VAL A 51 -19.03 -2.99 -4.76
C VAL A 51 -19.07 -3.31 -6.25
N GLU A 52 -20.05 -2.78 -6.99
CA GLU A 52 -20.18 -3.01 -8.42
C GLU A 52 -18.96 -2.50 -9.21
N GLN A 53 -18.42 -1.34 -8.82
CA GLN A 53 -17.21 -0.80 -9.44
C GLN A 53 -15.97 -1.66 -9.13
N ALA A 54 -15.89 -2.24 -7.93
CA ALA A 54 -14.83 -3.17 -7.58
C ALA A 54 -14.85 -4.43 -8.46
N LEU A 55 -16.03 -4.99 -8.73
CA LEU A 55 -16.19 -6.13 -9.63
C LEU A 55 -15.78 -5.80 -11.07
N ILE A 56 -16.14 -4.60 -11.56
CA ILE A 56 -15.74 -4.15 -12.90
C ILE A 56 -14.22 -3.93 -12.97
N ALA A 57 -13.61 -3.37 -11.92
CA ALA A 57 -12.17 -3.16 -11.85
C ALA A 57 -11.39 -4.48 -11.84
N GLU A 58 -11.87 -5.48 -11.10
CA GLU A 58 -11.31 -6.84 -11.11
C GLU A 58 -11.40 -7.47 -12.51
N ALA A 59 -12.58 -7.40 -13.15
CA ALA A 59 -12.80 -7.93 -14.50
C ALA A 59 -11.95 -7.21 -15.56
N ALA A 60 -11.63 -5.93 -15.36
CA ALA A 60 -10.74 -5.15 -16.23
C ALA A 60 -9.24 -5.48 -16.04
N GLY A 61 -8.89 -6.32 -15.05
CA GLY A 61 -7.51 -6.70 -14.76
C GLY A 61 -6.77 -5.74 -13.83
N ALA A 62 -7.48 -4.99 -12.97
CA ALA A 62 -6.84 -4.24 -11.91
C ALA A 62 -6.16 -5.20 -10.91
N CYS A 63 -4.92 -4.89 -10.53
CA CYS A 63 -4.15 -5.70 -9.58
C CYS A 63 -4.62 -5.46 -8.13
N ALA A 64 -5.12 -4.25 -7.85
CA ALA A 64 -5.75 -3.89 -6.59
C ALA A 64 -6.80 -2.77 -6.81
N VAL A 65 -7.66 -2.56 -5.82
CA VAL A 65 -8.64 -1.45 -5.79
C VAL A 65 -8.42 -0.56 -4.57
N MET A 66 -8.66 0.74 -4.71
CA MET A 66 -8.63 1.72 -3.63
C MET A 66 -10.06 2.17 -3.32
N ALA A 67 -10.56 1.81 -2.14
CA ALA A 67 -11.90 2.18 -1.70
C ALA A 67 -11.93 3.62 -1.18
N LEU A 68 -12.85 4.43 -1.71
CA LEU A 68 -13.00 5.85 -1.40
C LEU A 68 -14.47 6.19 -1.11
N GLU A 69 -14.71 7.30 -0.40
CA GLU A 69 -16.06 7.86 -0.26
C GLU A 69 -16.46 8.71 -1.48
N ARG A 70 -15.49 9.39 -2.10
CA ARG A 70 -15.67 10.24 -3.28
C ARG A 70 -14.43 10.17 -4.17
N VAL A 71 -14.64 10.20 -5.49
CA VAL A 71 -13.58 10.13 -6.49
C VAL A 71 -12.83 11.48 -6.56
N PRO A 72 -11.50 11.51 -6.81
CA PRO A 72 -10.73 12.75 -6.89
C PRO A 72 -11.27 13.79 -7.88
N ALA A 73 -11.95 13.34 -8.95
CA ALA A 73 -12.60 14.22 -9.93
C ALA A 73 -13.78 15.00 -9.34
N ASP A 74 -14.53 14.39 -8.42
CA ASP A 74 -15.68 15.03 -7.77
C ASP A 74 -15.23 16.01 -6.68
N ILE A 75 -14.08 15.77 -6.06
CA ILE A 75 -13.45 16.72 -5.12
C ILE A 75 -13.03 18.00 -5.84
N ARG A 76 -12.51 17.90 -7.07
CA ARG A 76 -11.96 19.03 -7.85
C ARG A 76 -13.00 19.91 -8.55
N LYS A 77 -14.28 19.50 -8.60
CA LYS A 77 -15.35 20.26 -9.24
C LYS A 77 -15.94 21.36 -8.34
N ASN A 78 -15.58 21.38 -7.07
CA ASN A 78 -15.92 22.42 -6.09
C ASN A 78 -14.72 23.32 -5.84
#